data_AF-A0A346PRF8-F1
#
_entry.id   AF-A0A346PRF8-F1
#
_cell.length_a   1.000
_cell.length_b   1.000
_cell.length_c   1.000
_cell.angle_alpha   90.00
_cell.angle_beta   90.00
_cell.angle_gamma   90.00
#
_symmetry.space_group_name_H-M   'P 1'
#
loop_
_entity.id
_entity.type
_entity.pdbx_description
1 polymer ?
#
loop_
_entity_poly.entity_id
_entity_poly.type
_entity_poly.pdbx_seq_one_letter_code
_entity_poly.pdbx_strand_id
1 'polypeptide(L)'
;MEDSSTKTREEIGNQMYIVDLRSDVSKADSLEDALSDTEGIWESIYERMDSSEVLWVVLNNEYRDGQCWPAPMAFADYIREVAAFDLKNTITVHLFDDAVEHSGLTPSYCEILLLVRDKREYQFHKDRIRIEHVYKGKEWGGERNEGNSAYHDTKVTRYNEDGRDPGNVWLREIRDETSDQSVDRAEPISLTEAIERCILVGSNEDEKVVTYGIDEEVETAISNHERRIRHLEFGENGVIIND
;
A
#
# COMPACT_ATOMS: atom_id res chain seq x y z
N MET A 1 -32.08 -5.00 -30.10
CA MET A 1 -31.12 -5.46 -29.09
C MET A 1 -29.86 -4.69 -29.35
N GLU A 2 -29.79 -3.48 -28.80
CA GLU A 2 -28.57 -2.68 -28.82
C GLU A 2 -27.62 -3.28 -27.80
N ASP A 3 -26.40 -3.53 -28.28
CA ASP A 3 -25.30 -4.09 -27.53
C ASP A 3 -24.88 -3.08 -26.46
N SER A 4 -25.15 -3.40 -25.20
CA SER A 4 -24.88 -2.57 -24.02
C SER A 4 -23.39 -2.58 -23.61
N SER A 5 -22.50 -3.22 -24.38
CA SER A 5 -21.13 -3.50 -23.97
C SER A 5 -20.11 -2.41 -24.32
N THR A 6 -20.54 -1.25 -24.81
CA THR A 6 -19.61 -0.15 -25.17
C THR A 6 -20.06 1.19 -24.60
N LYS A 7 -20.19 1.28 -23.26
CA LYS A 7 -19.89 2.57 -22.63
C LYS A 7 -18.41 2.82 -22.87
N THR A 8 -18.12 3.82 -23.70
CA THR A 8 -16.76 4.21 -24.10
C THR A 8 -15.89 4.35 -22.85
N ARG A 9 -14.73 3.69 -22.85
CA ARG A 9 -13.72 3.70 -21.78
C ARG A 9 -13.34 5.12 -21.32
N GLU A 10 -13.55 6.14 -22.18
CA GLU A 10 -13.39 7.57 -21.90
C GLU A 10 -14.32 8.15 -20.81
N GLU A 11 -15.46 7.52 -20.47
CA GLU A 11 -16.31 7.96 -19.35
C GLU A 11 -15.86 7.41 -17.99
N ILE A 12 -14.93 6.45 -17.98
CA ILE A 12 -14.40 5.83 -16.79
C ILE A 12 -13.07 6.52 -16.50
N GLY A 13 -13.11 7.66 -15.82
CA GLY A 13 -11.88 8.29 -15.31
C GLY A 13 -10.99 7.29 -14.57
N ASN A 14 -9.68 7.54 -14.58
CA ASN A 14 -8.61 6.74 -13.99
C ASN A 14 -8.96 6.30 -12.56
N GLN A 15 -8.51 5.11 -12.17
CA GLN A 15 -8.83 4.52 -10.88
C GLN A 15 -7.65 3.78 -10.25
N MET A 16 -7.79 3.47 -8.96
CA MET A 16 -6.86 2.59 -8.25
C MET A 16 -7.65 1.52 -7.49
N TYR A 17 -6.97 0.45 -7.10
CA TYR A 17 -7.57 -0.67 -6.39
C TYR A 17 -6.92 -0.85 -5.02
N ILE A 18 -7.73 -1.11 -4.00
CA ILE A 18 -7.29 -1.48 -2.65
C ILE A 18 -8.05 -2.74 -2.24
N VAL A 19 -7.31 -3.81 -1.97
CA VAL A 19 -7.87 -5.09 -1.53
C VAL A 19 -7.28 -5.43 -0.17
N ASP A 20 -8.08 -5.38 0.89
CA ASP A 20 -7.68 -5.82 2.22
C ASP A 20 -8.12 -7.27 2.45
N LEU A 21 -7.15 -8.17 2.52
CA LEU A 21 -7.35 -9.61 2.70
C LEU A 21 -6.98 -10.08 4.10
N ARG A 22 -6.66 -9.19 5.04
CA ARG A 22 -6.23 -9.59 6.39
C ARG A 22 -7.29 -10.43 7.09
N SER A 23 -8.57 -10.06 6.95
CA SER A 23 -9.70 -10.81 7.51
C SER A 23 -9.86 -12.18 6.83
N ASP A 24 -9.77 -12.24 5.50
CA ASP A 24 -9.96 -13.49 4.75
C ASP A 24 -8.86 -14.51 5.10
N VAL A 25 -7.59 -14.06 5.09
CA VAL A 25 -6.45 -14.88 5.51
C VAL A 25 -6.59 -15.32 6.97
N SER A 26 -7.07 -14.43 7.86
CA SER A 26 -7.30 -14.77 9.27
C SER A 26 -8.40 -15.82 9.48
N LYS A 27 -9.35 -15.95 8.56
CA LYS A 27 -10.51 -16.85 8.69
C LYS A 27 -10.35 -18.16 7.92
N ALA A 28 -9.50 -18.19 6.91
CA ALA A 28 -9.26 -19.38 6.09
C ALA A 28 -8.68 -20.54 6.91
N ASP A 29 -9.06 -21.77 6.57
CA ASP A 29 -8.58 -22.99 7.24
C ASP A 29 -7.13 -23.33 6.85
N SER A 30 -6.71 -22.93 5.65
CA SER A 30 -5.33 -23.06 5.16
C SER A 30 -4.93 -21.87 4.27
N LEU A 31 -3.63 -21.73 4.00
CA LEU A 31 -3.13 -20.76 3.03
C LEU A 31 -3.64 -21.05 1.61
N GLU A 32 -3.83 -22.33 1.25
CA GLU A 32 -4.37 -22.72 -0.05
C GLU A 32 -5.84 -22.31 -0.18
N ASP A 33 -6.63 -22.52 0.87
CA ASP A 33 -8.03 -22.07 0.92
C ASP A 33 -8.11 -20.55 0.74
N ALA A 34 -7.28 -19.78 1.47
CA ALA A 34 -7.22 -18.33 1.35
C ALA A 34 -6.90 -17.86 -0.08
N LEU A 35 -6.00 -18.54 -0.79
CA LEU A 35 -5.68 -18.23 -2.19
C LEU A 35 -6.86 -18.57 -3.11
N SER A 36 -7.47 -19.74 -2.91
CA SER A 36 -8.60 -20.22 -3.73
C SER A 36 -9.86 -19.36 -3.56
N ASP A 37 -10.10 -18.82 -2.38
CA ASP A 37 -11.21 -17.91 -2.09
C ASP A 37 -11.11 -16.60 -2.89
N THR A 38 -9.93 -16.30 -3.45
CA THR A 38 -9.68 -15.12 -4.30
C THR A 38 -9.59 -15.42 -5.80
N GLU A 39 -9.94 -16.65 -6.22
CA GLU A 39 -9.92 -17.05 -7.62
C GLU A 39 -10.81 -16.13 -8.49
N GLY A 40 -10.32 -15.81 -9.70
CA GLY A 40 -11.01 -14.93 -10.65
C GLY A 40 -11.02 -13.43 -10.31
N ILE A 41 -10.75 -13.04 -9.05
CA ILE A 41 -10.64 -11.63 -8.65
C ILE A 41 -9.52 -10.94 -9.39
N TRP A 42 -8.34 -11.58 -9.39
CA TRP A 42 -7.13 -10.97 -9.91
C TRP A 42 -7.19 -10.75 -11.42
N GLU A 43 -7.70 -11.74 -12.17
CA GLU A 43 -7.96 -11.61 -13.61
C GLU A 43 -8.98 -10.50 -13.87
N SER A 44 -10.07 -10.48 -13.08
CA SER A 44 -11.11 -9.45 -13.16
C SER A 44 -10.58 -8.03 -12.95
N ILE A 45 -9.69 -7.84 -11.97
CA ILE A 45 -9.02 -6.54 -11.75
C ILE A 45 -8.09 -6.26 -12.92
N TYR A 46 -7.25 -7.20 -13.32
CA TYR A 46 -6.25 -7.04 -14.38
C TYR A 46 -6.86 -6.64 -15.74
N GLU A 47 -7.99 -7.25 -16.12
CA GLU A 47 -8.67 -6.94 -17.38
C GLU A 47 -9.26 -5.53 -17.40
N ARG A 48 -9.70 -5.03 -16.25
CA ARG A 48 -10.34 -3.71 -16.10
C ARG A 48 -9.32 -2.59 -15.92
N MET A 49 -8.23 -2.88 -15.21
CA MET A 49 -7.24 -1.90 -14.78
C MET A 49 -6.42 -1.39 -15.97
N ASP A 50 -6.18 -0.08 -16.09
CA ASP A 50 -5.33 0.49 -17.15
C ASP A 50 -3.83 0.44 -16.80
N SER A 51 -2.93 0.71 -17.76
CA SER A 51 -1.48 0.60 -17.55
C SER A 51 -0.93 1.63 -16.55
N SER A 52 -1.62 2.77 -16.39
CA SER A 52 -1.30 3.83 -15.44
C SER A 52 -1.80 3.56 -14.02
N GLU A 53 -2.69 2.60 -13.83
CA GLU A 53 -3.35 2.38 -12.55
C GLU A 53 -2.49 1.54 -11.60
N VAL A 54 -2.87 1.49 -10.32
CA VAL A 54 -2.19 0.68 -9.30
C VAL A 54 -3.15 -0.18 -8.50
N LEU A 55 -2.68 -1.37 -8.09
CA LEU A 55 -3.36 -2.28 -7.17
C LEU A 55 -2.55 -2.39 -5.87
N TRP A 56 -3.21 -2.10 -4.76
CA TRP A 56 -2.68 -2.31 -3.41
C TRP A 56 -3.36 -3.51 -2.77
N VAL A 57 -2.58 -4.43 -2.21
CA VAL A 57 -3.11 -5.60 -1.50
C VAL A 57 -2.54 -5.64 -0.08
N VAL A 58 -3.42 -5.58 0.92
CA VAL A 58 -3.08 -5.54 2.34
C VAL A 58 -3.24 -6.94 2.94
N LEU A 59 -2.17 -7.47 3.52
CA LEU A 59 -2.10 -8.85 4.00
C LEU A 59 -1.29 -8.94 5.30
N ASN A 60 -1.61 -9.92 6.14
CA ASN A 60 -0.80 -10.28 7.31
C ASN A 60 -0.07 -11.60 7.04
N ASN A 61 1.13 -11.74 7.62
CA ASN A 61 1.66 -13.08 7.88
C ASN A 61 0.86 -13.69 9.03
N GLU A 62 0.53 -14.98 8.94
CA GLU A 62 -0.17 -15.71 10.01
C GLU A 62 0.77 -16.75 10.62
N TYR A 63 0.63 -16.98 11.93
CA TYR A 63 1.36 -18.05 12.62
C TYR A 63 0.36 -18.98 13.30
N ARG A 64 0.24 -20.21 12.79
CA ARG A 64 -0.72 -21.23 13.27
C ARG A 64 -0.04 -22.57 13.41
N ASP A 65 -0.33 -23.28 14.50
CA ASP A 65 0.20 -24.62 14.78
C ASP A 65 1.74 -24.75 14.62
N GLY A 66 2.46 -23.67 14.97
CA GLY A 66 3.93 -23.61 14.88
C GLY A 66 4.48 -23.39 13.47
N GLN A 67 3.63 -23.07 12.49
CA GLN A 67 4.00 -22.75 11.11
C GLN A 67 3.71 -21.28 10.80
N CYS A 68 4.58 -20.67 10.00
CA CYS A 68 4.37 -19.34 9.44
C CYS A 68 3.73 -19.49 8.05
N TRP A 69 2.62 -18.81 7.83
CA TRP A 69 2.03 -18.62 6.51
C TRP A 69 2.52 -17.27 5.97
N PRO A 70 3.44 -17.28 4.98
CA PRO A 70 3.97 -16.07 4.37
C PRO A 70 2.97 -15.48 3.36
N ALA A 71 1.75 -15.19 3.80
CA ALA A 71 0.62 -14.88 2.92
C ALA A 71 0.92 -13.75 1.91
N PRO A 72 1.54 -12.62 2.27
CA PRO A 72 1.91 -11.57 1.31
C PRO A 72 2.71 -12.08 0.10
N MET A 73 3.72 -12.93 0.32
CA MET A 73 4.54 -13.44 -0.77
C MET A 73 3.82 -14.55 -1.55
N ALA A 74 3.05 -15.39 -0.87
CA ALA A 74 2.23 -16.40 -1.52
C ALA A 74 1.17 -15.79 -2.46
N PHE A 75 0.49 -14.73 -2.00
CA PHE A 75 -0.44 -13.96 -2.84
C PHE A 75 0.29 -13.23 -3.96
N ALA A 76 1.46 -12.63 -3.74
CA ALA A 76 2.21 -11.99 -4.82
C ALA A 76 2.57 -12.99 -5.95
N ASP A 77 2.99 -14.20 -5.59
CA ASP A 77 3.32 -15.25 -6.55
C ASP A 77 2.05 -15.78 -7.26
N TYR A 78 0.98 -16.04 -6.51
CA TYR A 78 -0.31 -16.50 -7.06
C TYR A 78 -0.92 -15.47 -8.00
N ILE A 79 -1.01 -14.20 -7.56
CA ILE A 79 -1.54 -13.10 -8.36
C ILE A 79 -0.79 -13.02 -9.68
N ARG A 80 0.55 -13.07 -9.66
CA ARG A 80 1.39 -13.05 -10.88
C ARG A 80 1.14 -14.24 -11.81
N GLU A 81 0.85 -15.41 -11.25
CA GLU A 81 0.59 -16.64 -12.01
C GLU A 81 -0.77 -16.58 -12.72
N VAL A 82 -1.82 -16.16 -12.01
CA VAL A 82 -3.19 -16.12 -12.57
C VAL A 82 -3.48 -14.83 -13.33
N ALA A 83 -2.81 -13.73 -12.98
CA ALA A 83 -2.94 -12.43 -13.64
C ALA A 83 -1.54 -11.84 -13.84
N ALA A 84 -1.23 -11.32 -15.01
CA ALA A 84 0.14 -10.88 -15.35
C ALA A 84 0.59 -9.57 -14.67
N PHE A 85 0.22 -9.36 -13.40
CA PHE A 85 0.68 -8.26 -12.56
C PHE A 85 2.16 -8.38 -12.23
N ASP A 86 2.76 -7.21 -12.11
CA ASP A 86 4.14 -7.04 -11.71
C ASP A 86 4.21 -6.48 -10.28
N LEU A 87 4.85 -7.21 -9.37
CA LEU A 87 5.14 -6.71 -8.02
C LEU A 87 6.21 -5.62 -8.12
N LYS A 88 5.84 -4.41 -7.70
CA LYS A 88 6.70 -3.22 -7.68
C LYS A 88 7.32 -2.95 -6.34
N ASN A 89 6.54 -3.17 -5.28
CA ASN A 89 6.97 -2.86 -3.94
C ASN A 89 6.26 -3.74 -2.91
N THR A 90 6.93 -3.93 -1.79
CA THR A 90 6.37 -4.55 -0.59
C THR A 90 6.65 -3.58 0.55
N ILE A 91 5.58 -3.10 1.16
CA ILE A 91 5.63 -2.08 2.20
C ILE A 91 5.25 -2.72 3.51
N THR A 92 6.18 -2.71 4.46
CA THR A 92 5.96 -3.21 5.81
C THR A 92 5.42 -2.08 6.67
N VAL A 93 4.21 -2.24 7.22
CA VAL A 93 3.59 -1.27 8.12
C VAL A 93 3.67 -1.82 9.54
N HIS A 94 4.39 -1.11 10.42
CA HIS A 94 4.47 -1.51 11.82
C HIS A 94 3.18 -1.11 12.56
N LEU A 95 2.45 -2.11 13.08
CA LEU A 95 1.12 -1.93 13.68
C LEU A 95 1.13 -2.01 15.21
N PHE A 96 2.24 -2.41 15.85
CA PHE A 96 2.28 -2.64 17.29
C PHE A 96 2.30 -1.36 18.10
N ASP A 97 1.30 -1.23 18.97
CA ASP A 97 1.29 -0.31 20.10
C ASP A 97 1.89 -1.01 21.33
N ASP A 98 2.96 -0.44 21.88
CA ASP A 98 3.66 -0.96 23.08
C ASP A 98 2.76 -1.04 24.32
N ALA A 99 1.54 -0.49 24.28
CA ALA A 99 0.58 -0.49 25.38
C ALA A 99 -0.13 -1.84 25.64
N VAL A 100 -0.04 -2.81 24.74
CA VAL A 100 -0.73 -4.11 24.88
C VAL A 100 0.28 -5.22 25.21
N GLU A 101 0.11 -5.88 26.36
CA GLU A 101 0.91 -7.08 26.69
C GLU A 101 0.59 -8.20 25.70
N HIS A 102 1.52 -8.46 24.79
CA HIS A 102 1.44 -9.58 23.85
C HIS A 102 2.29 -10.74 24.35
N SER A 103 1.66 -11.85 24.74
CA SER A 103 2.37 -13.10 25.02
C SER A 103 2.58 -13.89 23.72
N GLY A 104 3.83 -14.04 23.27
CA GLY A 104 4.20 -14.90 22.13
C GLY A 104 4.87 -14.18 20.96
N LEU A 105 5.07 -14.89 19.84
CA LEU A 105 5.58 -14.36 18.57
C LEU A 105 4.41 -13.95 17.66
N THR A 106 3.66 -12.93 18.08
CA THR A 106 2.57 -12.38 17.27
C THR A 106 3.15 -11.43 16.21
N PRO A 107 2.69 -11.51 14.94
CA PRO A 107 3.11 -10.57 13.89
C PRO A 107 2.88 -9.12 14.32
N SER A 108 3.92 -8.28 14.25
CA SER A 108 3.84 -6.87 14.63
C SER A 108 3.66 -5.88 13.50
N TYR A 109 3.35 -6.42 12.34
CA TYR A 109 3.27 -5.67 11.10
C TYR A 109 2.26 -6.32 10.17
N CYS A 110 1.78 -5.52 9.22
CA CYS A 110 1.19 -6.04 7.99
C CYS A 110 2.09 -5.68 6.81
N GLU A 111 1.85 -6.33 5.68
CA GLU A 111 2.48 -6.00 4.41
C GLU A 111 1.43 -5.43 3.46
N ILE A 112 1.82 -4.40 2.72
CA ILE A 112 1.06 -3.85 1.61
C ILE A 112 1.87 -4.10 0.33
N LEU A 113 1.30 -4.87 -0.59
CA LEU A 113 1.87 -5.14 -1.90
C LEU A 113 1.44 -4.05 -2.88
N LEU A 114 2.39 -3.51 -3.65
CA LEU A 114 2.11 -2.68 -4.82
C LEU A 114 2.26 -3.53 -6.08
N LEU A 115 1.14 -3.77 -6.76
CA LEU A 115 1.05 -4.51 -8.00
C LEU A 115 0.65 -3.56 -9.13
N VAL A 116 1.28 -3.71 -10.30
CA VAL A 116 1.02 -2.84 -11.47
C VAL A 116 0.93 -3.68 -12.74
N ARG A 117 0.22 -3.18 -13.76
CA ARG A 117 0.21 -3.81 -15.09
C ARG A 117 1.47 -3.51 -15.89
N ASP A 118 1.92 -2.25 -15.86
CA ASP A 118 3.14 -1.83 -16.55
C ASP A 118 4.08 -1.08 -15.61
N LYS A 119 5.29 -1.62 -15.46
CA LYS A 119 6.35 -1.03 -14.64
C LYS A 119 6.81 0.36 -15.08
N ARG A 120 6.45 0.80 -16.29
CA ARG A 120 6.93 2.04 -16.92
C ARG A 120 5.89 3.16 -16.91
N GLU A 121 4.61 2.83 -16.79
CA GLU A 121 3.51 3.79 -16.99
C GLU A 121 2.64 4.03 -15.75
N TYR A 122 2.77 3.20 -14.71
CA TYR A 122 1.99 3.34 -13.49
C TYR A 122 2.17 4.71 -12.81
N GLN A 123 1.07 5.24 -12.28
CA GLN A 123 1.07 6.47 -11.51
C GLN A 123 1.65 6.25 -10.11
N PHE A 124 2.50 7.16 -9.67
CA PHE A 124 3.11 7.12 -8.34
C PHE A 124 3.55 8.51 -7.87
N HIS A 125 2.66 9.20 -7.15
CA HIS A 125 2.84 10.58 -6.69
C HIS A 125 3.65 10.65 -5.40
N LYS A 126 4.91 10.17 -5.44
CA LYS A 126 5.76 9.99 -4.25
C LYS A 126 5.90 11.23 -3.37
N ASP A 127 5.91 12.41 -3.98
CA ASP A 127 6.11 13.66 -3.26
C ASP A 127 4.95 13.98 -2.29
N ARG A 128 3.75 13.44 -2.52
CA ARG A 128 2.56 13.64 -1.66
C ARG A 128 2.63 12.90 -0.32
N ILE A 129 3.58 11.97 -0.16
CA ILE A 129 3.73 11.15 1.05
C ILE A 129 5.12 11.31 1.68
N ARG A 130 5.85 12.36 1.32
CA ARG A 130 7.13 12.65 1.94
C ARG A 130 6.95 12.89 3.44
N ILE A 131 7.95 12.48 4.19
CA ILE A 131 8.00 12.65 5.64
C ILE A 131 9.16 13.57 6.02
N GLU A 132 9.12 14.10 7.24
CA GLU A 132 10.15 15.01 7.70
C GLU A 132 11.55 14.38 7.71
N HIS A 133 12.56 15.22 7.50
CA HIS A 133 13.95 14.78 7.55
C HIS A 133 14.41 14.62 8.99
N VAL A 134 14.55 13.37 9.43
CA VAL A 134 14.97 13.08 10.81
C VAL A 134 16.38 13.57 11.14
N TYR A 135 17.27 13.70 10.13
CA TYR A 135 18.68 14.09 10.33
C TYR A 135 19.05 15.52 9.90
N LYS A 136 18.10 16.31 9.38
CA LYS A 136 18.39 17.65 8.88
C LYS A 136 18.96 18.53 9.99
N GLY A 137 20.20 18.98 9.82
CA GLY A 137 20.93 19.82 10.79
C GLY A 137 21.62 19.09 11.95
N LYS A 138 21.43 17.76 12.11
CA LYS A 138 22.08 16.94 13.16
C LYS A 138 22.67 15.65 12.58
N GLU A 139 23.45 15.79 11.51
CA GLU A 139 24.09 14.67 10.82
C GLU A 139 25.40 14.23 11.49
N TRP A 140 25.76 12.95 11.32
CA TRP A 140 27.10 12.46 11.61
C TRP A 140 28.13 13.24 10.76
N GLY A 141 28.89 14.12 11.41
CA GLY A 141 29.92 14.95 10.77
C GLY A 141 29.59 16.45 10.64
N GLY A 142 28.52 16.95 11.28
CA GLY A 142 28.20 18.38 11.36
C GLY A 142 27.23 18.87 10.27
N GLU A 143 27.15 20.19 10.07
CA GLU A 143 26.26 20.82 9.08
C GLU A 143 26.77 20.54 7.65
N ARG A 144 26.18 19.56 6.97
CA ARG A 144 26.41 19.35 5.53
C ARG A 144 25.19 19.84 4.75
N ASN A 145 25.31 21.04 4.18
CA ASN A 145 24.27 21.62 3.32
C ASN A 145 24.35 21.10 1.87
N GLU A 146 25.45 20.44 1.51
CA GLU A 146 25.70 19.92 0.16
C GLU A 146 26.09 18.43 0.25
N GLY A 147 25.53 17.61 -0.64
CA GLY A 147 25.94 16.22 -0.83
C GLY A 147 26.47 16.01 -2.24
N ASN A 148 27.47 15.12 -2.39
CA ASN A 148 27.75 14.54 -3.69
C ASN A 148 26.67 13.48 -3.97
N SER A 149 25.93 13.63 -5.06
CA SER A 149 25.09 12.55 -5.53
C SER A 149 25.99 11.37 -5.91
N ALA A 150 25.70 10.17 -5.42
CA ALA A 150 26.38 8.96 -5.87
C ALA A 150 26.11 8.65 -7.36
N TYR A 151 25.18 9.38 -8.00
CA TYR A 151 24.68 9.15 -9.34
C TYR A 151 24.94 10.32 -10.31
N HIS A 152 25.39 11.48 -9.83
CA HIS A 152 25.66 12.65 -10.67
C HIS A 152 26.79 13.53 -10.08
N ASP A 153 27.69 14.01 -10.94
CA ASP A 153 28.76 14.97 -10.59
C ASP A 153 28.26 16.40 -10.27
N THR A 154 26.95 16.57 -10.04
CA THR A 154 26.33 17.84 -9.70
C THR A 154 26.04 17.93 -8.21
N LYS A 155 26.33 19.10 -7.62
CA LYS A 155 25.89 19.46 -6.28
C LYS A 155 24.37 19.50 -6.26
N VAL A 156 23.77 18.63 -5.48
CA VAL A 156 22.33 18.64 -5.20
C VAL A 156 22.12 19.08 -3.76
N THR A 157 21.06 19.87 -3.53
CA THR A 157 20.56 20.11 -2.19
C THR A 157 20.24 18.76 -1.55
N ARG A 158 20.88 18.47 -0.42
CA ARG A 158 20.79 17.15 0.22
C ARG A 158 19.38 16.84 0.74
N TYR A 159 18.62 17.90 1.04
CA TYR A 159 17.28 17.84 1.60
C TYR A 159 16.30 18.45 0.60
N ASN A 160 15.33 17.67 0.15
CA ASN A 160 14.15 18.22 -0.50
C ASN A 160 13.36 19.02 0.56
N GLU A 161 12.89 20.21 0.20
CA GLU A 161 12.10 21.09 1.08
C GLU A 161 10.83 20.40 1.57
N ASP A 162 10.25 19.52 0.74
CA ASP A 162 9.02 18.77 1.01
C ASP A 162 9.25 17.52 1.87
N GLY A 163 10.49 17.21 2.26
CA GLY A 163 10.82 16.04 3.10
C GLY A 163 11.54 14.90 2.38
N ARG A 164 11.76 13.78 3.07
CA ARG A 164 12.40 12.56 2.54
C ARG A 164 11.38 11.54 2.05
N ASP A 165 11.88 10.61 1.24
CA ASP A 165 11.17 9.40 0.89
C ASP A 165 10.83 8.60 2.15
N PRO A 166 9.55 8.19 2.37
CA PRO A 166 9.19 7.36 3.51
C PRO A 166 9.81 5.95 3.41
N GLY A 167 10.28 5.54 2.23
CA GLY A 167 10.79 4.20 1.98
C GLY A 167 9.67 3.15 2.03
N ASN A 168 10.07 1.90 2.27
CA ASN A 168 9.17 0.73 2.25
C ASN A 168 8.87 0.18 3.64
N VAL A 169 9.35 0.83 4.69
CA VAL A 169 9.03 0.48 6.08
C VAL A 169 8.36 1.70 6.68
N TRP A 170 7.07 1.58 6.95
CA TRP A 170 6.26 2.68 7.42
C TRP A 170 6.04 2.59 8.93
N LEU A 171 6.58 3.61 9.59
CA LEU A 171 6.49 3.89 11.01
C LEU A 171 6.68 5.41 11.18
N ARG A 172 6.36 5.93 12.36
CA ARG A 172 6.59 7.32 12.73
C ARG A 172 7.90 7.41 13.50
N GLU A 173 8.88 8.10 12.96
CA GLU A 173 10.13 8.38 13.67
C GLU A 173 9.97 9.69 14.46
N ILE A 174 10.07 9.62 15.78
CA ILE A 174 10.04 10.79 16.65
C ILE A 174 11.45 11.14 17.09
N ARG A 175 11.77 12.42 16.96
CA ARG A 175 13.00 13.00 17.48
C ARG A 175 12.66 14.26 18.28
N ASP A 176 12.50 14.10 19.58
CA ASP A 176 12.28 15.18 20.54
C ASP A 176 13.62 15.87 20.85
N GLU A 177 14.21 16.52 19.84
CA GLU A 177 15.35 17.47 19.92
C GLU A 177 16.48 17.18 20.94
N THR A 178 16.71 15.94 21.35
CA THR A 178 17.81 15.63 22.29
C THR A 178 19.15 15.98 21.63
N SER A 179 20.05 16.53 22.44
CA SER A 179 21.33 17.11 21.96
C SER A 179 22.33 16.06 21.48
N ASP A 180 22.05 14.77 21.67
CA ASP A 180 23.01 13.66 21.57
C ASP A 180 22.85 12.77 20.33
N GLN A 181 22.14 13.25 19.29
CA GLN A 181 22.10 12.65 17.96
C GLN A 181 21.42 11.27 17.83
N SER A 182 20.78 10.71 18.87
CA SER A 182 19.97 9.48 18.76
C SER A 182 18.63 9.72 18.03
N VAL A 183 18.05 8.63 17.49
CA VAL A 183 16.60 8.54 17.24
C VAL A 183 15.97 8.29 18.61
N ASP A 184 15.04 9.14 19.02
CA ASP A 184 14.48 9.05 20.38
C ASP A 184 13.51 7.88 20.51
N ARG A 185 12.67 7.64 19.49
CA ARG A 185 11.80 6.46 19.38
C ARG A 185 11.19 6.33 17.99
N ALA A 186 10.76 5.10 17.66
CA ALA A 186 9.89 4.82 16.53
C ALA A 186 8.52 4.38 17.08
N GLU A 187 7.45 4.93 16.53
CA GLU A 187 6.07 4.59 16.85
C GLU A 187 5.38 3.92 15.65
N PRO A 188 4.40 3.03 15.86
CA PRO A 188 3.58 2.51 14.77
C PRO A 188 2.83 3.65 14.06
N ILE A 189 2.40 3.39 12.83
CA ILE A 189 1.33 4.17 12.21
C ILE A 189 0.06 3.33 12.17
N SER A 190 -1.11 3.96 12.18
CA SER A 190 -2.35 3.24 11.98
C SER A 190 -2.40 2.68 10.56
N LEU A 191 -3.18 1.61 10.35
CA LEU A 191 -3.45 1.14 9.00
C LEU A 191 -4.14 2.23 8.17
N THR A 192 -5.07 2.98 8.78
CA THR A 192 -5.73 4.11 8.12
C THR A 192 -4.71 5.09 7.55
N GLU A 193 -3.71 5.51 8.34
CA GLU A 193 -2.62 6.39 7.86
C GLU A 193 -1.82 5.73 6.71
N ALA A 194 -1.56 4.42 6.78
CA ALA A 194 -0.90 3.71 5.69
C ALA A 194 -1.76 3.69 4.40
N ILE A 195 -3.06 3.46 4.51
CA ILE A 195 -3.97 3.48 3.37
C ILE A 195 -4.13 4.88 2.80
N GLU A 196 -4.18 5.92 3.62
CA GLU A 196 -4.13 7.33 3.18
C GLU A 196 -2.91 7.59 2.31
N ARG A 197 -1.72 7.09 2.71
CA ARG A 197 -0.52 7.19 1.88
C ARG A 197 -0.68 6.45 0.55
N CYS A 198 -1.30 5.27 0.54
CA CYS A 198 -1.57 4.51 -0.69
C CYS A 198 -2.51 5.30 -1.64
N ILE A 199 -3.54 5.95 -1.09
CA ILE A 199 -4.49 6.79 -1.84
C ILE A 199 -3.77 8.00 -2.44
N LEU A 200 -3.00 8.72 -1.64
CA LEU A 200 -2.27 9.91 -2.07
C LEU A 200 -1.25 9.61 -3.16
N VAL A 201 -0.51 8.51 -3.03
CA VAL A 201 0.53 8.13 -4.00
C VAL A 201 -0.06 7.44 -5.23
N GLY A 202 -1.16 6.72 -5.09
CA GLY A 202 -1.74 5.87 -6.13
C GLY A 202 -2.89 6.48 -6.93
N SER A 203 -3.38 7.66 -6.58
CA SER A 203 -4.48 8.34 -7.28
C SER A 203 -4.43 9.86 -7.20
N ASN A 204 -5.14 10.52 -8.11
CA ASN A 204 -5.46 11.95 -8.04
C ASN A 204 -6.79 12.22 -7.32
N GLU A 205 -7.06 13.50 -7.06
CA GLU A 205 -8.40 13.97 -6.67
C GLU A 205 -9.42 13.59 -7.76
N ASP A 206 -10.67 13.37 -7.37
CA ASP A 206 -11.78 12.94 -8.23
C ASP A 206 -11.68 11.55 -8.89
N GLU A 207 -10.51 10.90 -8.82
CA GLU A 207 -10.33 9.52 -9.27
C GLU A 207 -11.09 8.53 -8.37
N LYS A 208 -11.32 7.32 -8.91
CA LYS A 208 -12.05 6.27 -8.19
C LYS A 208 -11.07 5.38 -7.44
N VAL A 209 -11.49 4.94 -6.25
CA VAL A 209 -10.83 3.89 -5.49
C VAL A 209 -11.80 2.71 -5.43
N VAL A 210 -11.45 1.63 -6.12
CA VAL A 210 -12.21 0.37 -6.08
C VAL A 210 -11.67 -0.46 -4.92
N THR A 211 -12.57 -0.89 -4.04
CA THR A 211 -12.20 -1.42 -2.72
C THR A 211 -12.79 -2.79 -2.46
N TYR A 212 -12.04 -3.64 -1.77
CA TYR A 212 -12.53 -4.91 -1.22
C TYR A 212 -12.03 -5.08 0.21
N GLY A 213 -12.91 -5.57 1.10
CA GLY A 213 -12.53 -5.98 2.46
C GLY A 213 -12.13 -4.84 3.41
N ILE A 214 -12.33 -3.57 3.01
CA ILE A 214 -12.01 -2.40 3.83
C ILE A 214 -13.11 -2.11 4.85
N ASP A 215 -12.78 -1.38 5.91
CA ASP A 215 -13.72 -0.92 6.94
C ASP A 215 -14.17 0.54 6.72
N GLU A 216 -15.15 0.99 7.51
CA GLU A 216 -15.73 2.33 7.46
C GLU A 216 -14.70 3.44 7.75
N GLU A 217 -13.67 3.14 8.56
CA GLU A 217 -12.60 4.11 8.86
C GLU A 217 -11.76 4.38 7.60
N VAL A 218 -11.39 3.32 6.87
CA VAL A 218 -10.69 3.43 5.59
C VAL A 218 -11.57 4.09 4.51
N GLU A 219 -12.86 3.77 4.44
CA GLU A 219 -13.79 4.46 3.52
C GLU A 219 -13.87 5.97 3.80
N THR A 220 -13.91 6.33 5.08
CA THR A 220 -13.88 7.74 5.51
C THR A 220 -12.58 8.41 5.07
N ALA A 221 -11.44 7.73 5.21
CA ALA A 221 -10.14 8.24 4.75
C ALA A 221 -10.11 8.47 3.23
N ILE A 222 -10.67 7.57 2.43
CA ILE A 222 -10.80 7.75 0.97
C ILE A 222 -11.64 9.00 0.66
N SER A 223 -12.77 9.16 1.34
CA SER A 223 -13.70 10.28 1.14
C SER A 223 -13.11 11.63 1.54
N ASN A 224 -12.36 11.69 2.66
CA ASN A 224 -11.65 12.89 3.13
C ASN A 224 -10.63 13.42 2.12
N HIS A 225 -10.21 12.54 1.22
CA HIS A 225 -9.24 12.80 0.18
C HIS A 225 -9.90 13.13 -1.17
N GLU A 226 -11.20 13.37 -1.23
CA GLU A 226 -11.93 13.74 -2.45
C GLU A 226 -11.85 12.66 -3.55
N ARG A 227 -11.78 11.39 -3.16
CA ARG A 227 -11.86 10.24 -4.07
C ARG A 227 -13.26 9.65 -4.05
N ARG A 228 -13.64 8.99 -5.15
CA ARG A 228 -14.93 8.30 -5.28
C ARG A 228 -14.75 6.83 -4.96
N ILE A 229 -15.54 6.29 -4.03
CA ILE A 229 -15.44 4.89 -3.64
C ILE A 229 -16.31 4.05 -4.58
N ARG A 230 -15.81 2.86 -4.89
CA ARG A 230 -16.60 1.76 -5.47
C ARG A 230 -16.28 0.48 -4.72
N HIS A 231 -17.28 -0.36 -4.54
CA HIS A 231 -17.10 -1.63 -3.85
C HIS A 231 -16.99 -2.76 -4.86
N LEU A 232 -15.96 -3.58 -4.67
CA LEU A 232 -15.78 -4.85 -5.33
C LEU A 232 -16.57 -5.90 -4.53
N GLU A 233 -17.53 -6.54 -5.17
CA GLU A 233 -18.32 -7.61 -4.59
C GLU A 233 -18.11 -8.93 -5.33
N PHE A 234 -18.21 -10.02 -4.58
CA PHE A 234 -18.16 -11.37 -5.11
C PHE A 234 -19.57 -11.94 -5.24
N GLY A 235 -19.95 -12.31 -6.46
CA GLY A 235 -21.19 -13.06 -6.72
C GLY A 235 -20.90 -14.45 -7.27
N GLU A 236 -21.91 -15.32 -7.24
CA GLU A 236 -21.87 -16.66 -7.85
C GLU A 236 -21.55 -16.65 -9.36
N ASN A 237 -21.66 -15.49 -10.02
CA ASN A 237 -21.38 -15.27 -11.44
C ASN A 237 -20.12 -14.43 -11.69
N GLY A 238 -19.23 -14.28 -10.71
CA GLY A 238 -17.99 -13.52 -10.80
C GLY A 238 -18.02 -12.17 -10.08
N VAL A 239 -17.10 -11.28 -10.47
CA VAL A 239 -16.83 -10.01 -9.78
C VAL A 239 -17.75 -8.89 -10.27
N ILE A 240 -18.48 -8.28 -9.34
CA ILE A 240 -19.38 -7.14 -9.57
C ILE A 240 -18.75 -5.89 -8.93
N ILE A 241 -18.83 -4.74 -9.61
CA ILE A 241 -18.42 -3.45 -9.03
C ILE A 241 -19.68 -2.61 -8.85
N ASN A 242 -19.99 -2.27 -7.59
CA ASN A 242 -21.12 -1.42 -7.24
C ASN A 242 -20.65 0.01 -6.96
N ASP A 243 -21.47 0.98 -7.38
CA ASP A 243 -21.36 2.39 -7.03
C ASP A 243 -21.92 2.65 -5.62
#